data_AF-A0A6G4N858-F1
#
_entry.id   AF-A0A6G4N858-F1
#
_cell.length_a   1.000
_cell.length_b   1.000
_cell.length_c   1.000
_cell.angle_alpha   90.00
_cell.angle_beta   90.00
_cell.angle_gamma   90.00
#
_symmetry.space_group_name_H-M   'P 1'
#
loop_
_entity.id
_entity.type
_entity.pdbx_description
1 polymer ?
#
loop_
_entity_poly.entity_id
_entity_poly.type
_entity_poly.pdbx_seq_one_letter_code
_entity_poly.pdbx_strand_id
1 'polypeptide(L)'
;VNAIKKDENGRPLDNQIEYPVKMIDNKIIPTKDIKDEKIKKEIENFKFFAQYGNFKDLTKYKGGDISYNPEAPIYSAKYQLTNDDYNVKQLRKRYDIPTNKAPKLLLKGSGNLDGSSVGYKKIEFTFVEKKGENTYFTANLHFKPSNDE
;
A
#
# COMPACT_ATOMS: atom_id res chain seq x y z
N VAL A 1 -16.16 0.00 -0.17
CA VAL A 1 -15.40 -0.29 -1.40
C VAL A 1 -15.46 0.92 -2.30
N ASN A 2 -14.34 1.64 -2.48
CA ASN A 2 -14.28 2.74 -3.44
C ASN A 2 -14.21 2.12 -4.84
N ALA A 3 -15.32 2.15 -5.57
CA ALA A 3 -15.35 1.76 -6.97
C ALA A 3 -15.17 3.04 -7.81
N ILE A 4 -14.15 3.07 -8.66
CA ILE A 4 -14.02 4.08 -9.71
C ILE A 4 -15.12 3.77 -10.73
N LYS A 5 -16.31 4.31 -10.49
CA LYS A 5 -17.44 4.22 -11.41
C LYS A 5 -17.39 5.41 -12.35
N LYS A 6 -17.92 5.23 -13.55
CA LYS A 6 -18.16 6.33 -14.49
C LYS A 6 -19.65 6.48 -14.70
N ASP A 7 -20.12 7.72 -14.84
CA ASP A 7 -21.49 7.97 -15.29
C ASP A 7 -21.66 7.61 -16.78
N GLU A 8 -22.87 7.76 -17.30
CA GLU A 8 -23.20 7.49 -18.72
C GLU A 8 -22.38 8.35 -19.70
N ASN A 9 -21.84 9.48 -19.23
CA ASN A 9 -20.99 10.39 -20.00
C ASN A 9 -19.49 10.12 -19.81
N GLY A 10 -19.12 9.04 -19.09
CA GLY A 10 -17.74 8.65 -18.85
C GLY A 10 -17.01 9.45 -17.74
N ARG A 11 -17.72 10.29 -16.98
CA ARG A 11 -17.16 11.10 -15.88
C ARG A 11 -16.97 10.26 -14.63
N PRO A 12 -15.84 10.39 -13.91
CA PRO A 12 -15.63 9.64 -12.67
C PRO A 12 -16.64 10.08 -11.60
N LEU A 13 -17.31 9.10 -10.99
CA LEU A 13 -18.22 9.31 -9.87
C LEU A 13 -17.44 9.09 -8.57
N ASP A 14 -17.38 10.12 -7.72
CA ASP A 14 -16.79 9.99 -6.39
C ASP A 14 -17.76 9.24 -5.47
N ASN A 15 -17.42 7.99 -5.19
CA ASN A 15 -18.19 7.10 -4.31
C ASN A 15 -17.39 6.76 -3.04
N GLN A 16 -16.48 7.65 -2.63
CA GLN A 16 -15.68 7.44 -1.43
C GLN A 16 -16.56 7.44 -0.18
N ILE A 17 -16.45 6.37 0.61
CA ILE A 17 -17.10 6.27 1.92
C ILE A 17 -16.01 6.12 2.96
N GLU A 18 -16.05 6.97 3.99
CA GLU A 18 -15.07 6.99 5.08
C GLU A 18 -15.72 6.58 6.40
N TYR A 19 -15.02 5.74 7.17
CA TYR A 19 -15.43 5.31 8.50
C TYR A 19 -14.39 5.78 9.51
N PRO A 20 -14.75 6.67 10.45
CA PRO A 20 -13.81 7.15 11.44
C PRO A 20 -13.52 6.06 12.48
N VAL A 21 -12.24 5.90 12.84
CA VAL A 21 -11.75 4.86 13.74
C VAL A 21 -10.74 5.42 14.73
N LYS A 22 -10.52 4.73 15.84
CA LYS A 22 -9.42 4.94 16.78
C LYS A 22 -8.63 3.64 16.95
N MET A 23 -7.34 3.77 17.26
CA MET A 23 -6.50 2.63 17.65
C MET A 23 -6.34 2.63 19.17
N ILE A 24 -6.76 1.56 19.84
CA ILE A 24 -6.63 1.36 21.29
C ILE A 24 -6.15 -0.07 21.51
N ASP A 25 -5.08 -0.25 22.30
CA ASP A 25 -4.51 -1.58 22.61
C ASP A 25 -4.29 -2.47 21.36
N ASN A 26 -3.74 -1.87 20.29
CA ASN A 26 -3.49 -2.54 19.00
C ASN A 26 -4.76 -3.08 18.29
N LYS A 27 -5.94 -2.54 18.64
CA LYS A 27 -7.23 -2.82 17.99
C LYS A 27 -7.75 -1.57 17.30
N ILE A 28 -8.39 -1.74 16.14
CA ILE A 28 -9.06 -0.67 15.41
C ILE A 28 -10.53 -0.69 15.81
N ILE A 29 -11.02 0.43 16.34
CA ILE A 29 -12.38 0.56 16.89
C ILE A 29 -13.11 1.67 16.12
N PRO A 30 -14.25 1.37 15.46
CA PRO A 30 -15.12 2.40 14.89
C PRO A 30 -15.57 3.43 15.93
N THR A 31 -15.53 4.71 15.59
CA THR A 31 -16.01 5.78 16.49
C THR A 31 -17.45 6.22 16.22
N LYS A 32 -18.05 5.70 15.15
CA LYS A 32 -19.45 5.89 14.77
C LYS A 32 -20.09 4.53 14.47
N ASP A 33 -21.41 4.46 14.59
CA ASP A 33 -22.17 3.26 14.26
C ASP A 33 -22.07 2.91 12.77
N ILE A 34 -21.84 1.62 12.50
CA ILE A 34 -21.76 1.05 11.16
C ILE A 34 -22.88 0.02 11.03
N LYS A 35 -23.88 0.30 10.19
CA LYS A 35 -25.05 -0.57 9.98
C LYS A 35 -24.70 -1.89 9.29
N ASP A 36 -23.68 -1.88 8.44
CA ASP A 36 -23.22 -3.07 7.72
C ASP A 36 -22.23 -3.85 8.58
N GLU A 37 -22.70 -4.96 9.13
CA GLU A 37 -21.91 -5.86 9.97
C GLU A 37 -20.69 -6.47 9.26
N LYS A 38 -20.73 -6.64 7.93
CA LYS A 38 -19.57 -7.11 7.17
C LYS A 38 -18.47 -6.06 7.16
N ILE A 39 -18.84 -4.80 6.91
CA ILE A 39 -17.90 -3.67 6.92
C ILE A 39 -17.33 -3.46 8.32
N LYS A 40 -18.17 -3.52 9.36
CA LYS A 40 -17.73 -3.41 10.75
C LYS A 40 -16.66 -4.47 11.09
N LYS A 41 -16.92 -5.74 10.76
CA LYS A 41 -15.96 -6.84 10.95
C LYS A 41 -14.69 -6.68 10.12
N GLU A 42 -14.79 -6.17 8.89
CA GLU A 42 -13.62 -5.89 8.05
C GLU A 42 -12.71 -4.85 8.71
N ILE A 43 -13.29 -3.77 9.25
CA ILE A 43 -12.57 -2.70 9.96
C ILE A 43 -11.92 -3.23 11.25
N GLU A 44 -12.68 -3.93 12.09
CA GLU A 44 -12.19 -4.46 13.38
C GLU A 44 -11.04 -5.47 13.21
N ASN A 45 -11.09 -6.28 12.14
CA ASN A 45 -10.06 -7.28 11.83
C ASN A 45 -8.93 -6.74 10.93
N PHE A 46 -9.00 -5.48 10.52
CA PHE A 46 -8.01 -4.91 9.61
C PHE A 46 -6.61 -4.93 10.23
N LYS A 47 -5.62 -5.28 9.41
CA LYS A 47 -4.21 -5.23 9.78
C LYS A 47 -3.46 -4.41 8.74
N PHE A 48 -2.70 -3.43 9.21
CA PHE A 48 -1.74 -2.70 8.37
C PHE A 48 -0.62 -3.64 7.93
N PHE A 49 -0.06 -3.41 6.74
CA PHE A 49 1.04 -4.21 6.21
C PHE A 49 2.25 -4.26 7.16
N ALA A 50 2.53 -3.16 7.87
CA ALA A 50 3.59 -3.11 8.86
C ALA A 50 3.43 -4.12 10.02
N GLN A 51 2.22 -4.63 10.27
CA GLN A 51 1.95 -5.62 11.32
C GLN A 51 2.23 -7.07 10.89
N TYR A 52 2.41 -7.35 9.60
CA TYR A 52 2.59 -8.73 9.11
C TYR A 52 3.59 -8.90 7.98
N GLY A 53 3.96 -7.82 7.28
CA GLY A 53 4.98 -7.81 6.25
C GLY A 53 6.37 -8.03 6.84
N ASN A 54 7.18 -8.80 6.14
CA ASN A 54 8.55 -9.10 6.53
C ASN A 54 9.45 -9.12 5.30
N PHE A 55 10.44 -8.24 5.25
CA PHE A 55 11.37 -8.16 4.14
C PHE A 55 12.64 -8.95 4.47
N LYS A 56 13.14 -9.65 3.46
CA LYS A 56 14.54 -10.10 3.49
C LYS A 56 15.42 -8.86 3.38
N ASP A 57 16.68 -9.01 3.79
CA ASP A 57 17.71 -8.04 3.45
C ASP A 57 17.64 -7.70 1.95
N LEU A 58 17.68 -6.40 1.62
CA LEU A 58 17.54 -5.89 0.27
C LEU A 58 18.58 -6.52 -0.69
N THR A 59 19.76 -6.86 -0.16
CA THR A 59 20.83 -7.55 -0.90
C THR A 59 20.43 -8.92 -1.44
N LYS A 60 19.37 -9.53 -0.88
CA LYS A 60 18.87 -10.85 -1.30
C LYS A 60 17.92 -10.78 -2.50
N TYR A 61 17.42 -9.59 -2.87
CA TYR A 61 16.65 -9.41 -4.09
C TYR A 61 17.60 -9.24 -5.28
N LYS A 62 17.45 -10.10 -6.29
CA LYS A 62 18.33 -10.12 -7.47
C LYS A 62 17.72 -9.34 -8.63
N GLY A 63 18.58 -8.75 -9.47
CA GLY A 63 18.16 -8.07 -10.71
C GLY A 63 17.33 -6.82 -10.46
N GLY A 64 17.65 -6.05 -9.42
CA GLY A 64 16.98 -4.80 -9.12
C GLY A 64 17.26 -3.73 -10.17
N ASP A 65 16.22 -3.04 -10.60
CA ASP A 65 16.30 -1.81 -11.37
C ASP A 65 16.29 -0.63 -10.39
N ILE A 66 17.41 0.08 -10.29
CA ILE A 66 17.65 1.13 -9.31
C ILE A 66 17.75 2.47 -10.04
N SER A 67 17.00 3.46 -9.56
CA SER A 67 17.04 4.82 -10.09
C SER A 67 17.23 5.86 -9.00
N TYR A 68 17.93 6.93 -9.35
CA TYR A 68 18.13 8.11 -8.50
C TYR A 68 18.08 9.36 -9.37
N ASN A 69 17.21 10.30 -9.01
CA ASN A 69 17.16 11.65 -9.56
C ASN A 69 17.57 12.64 -8.46
N PRO A 70 18.79 13.22 -8.53
CA PRO A 70 19.28 14.17 -7.54
C PRO A 70 18.62 15.54 -7.60
N GLU A 71 18.01 15.94 -8.74
CA GLU A 71 17.35 17.26 -8.86
C GLU A 71 16.04 17.30 -8.06
N ALA A 72 15.31 16.19 -8.01
CA ALA A 72 14.07 16.04 -7.26
C ALA A 72 14.22 15.30 -5.91
N PRO A 73 15.46 15.08 -5.44
CA PRO A 73 15.91 13.92 -4.64
C PRO A 73 14.90 12.77 -4.54
N ILE A 74 14.66 12.06 -5.65
CA ILE A 74 13.78 10.87 -5.71
C ILE A 74 14.62 9.65 -6.05
N TYR A 75 14.37 8.53 -5.37
CA TYR A 75 15.02 7.26 -5.63
C TYR A 75 14.00 6.13 -5.67
N SER A 76 14.30 5.10 -6.45
CA SER A 76 13.49 3.89 -6.44
C SER A 76 14.31 2.63 -6.69
N ALA A 77 13.79 1.51 -6.22
CA ALA A 77 14.31 0.18 -6.52
C ALA A 77 13.15 -0.74 -6.87
N LYS A 78 13.23 -1.39 -8.03
CA LYS A 78 12.20 -2.29 -8.56
C LYS A 78 12.74 -3.70 -8.71
N TYR A 79 12.03 -4.68 -8.16
CA TYR A 79 12.43 -6.09 -8.16
C TYR A 79 11.27 -6.97 -8.63
N GLN A 80 11.56 -7.95 -9.48
CA GLN A 80 10.59 -9.00 -9.78
C GLN A 80 10.56 -10.01 -8.62
N LEU A 81 9.39 -10.22 -8.01
CA LEU A 81 9.21 -11.25 -6.99
C LEU A 81 8.71 -12.56 -7.58
N THR A 82 8.70 -13.60 -6.75
CA THR A 82 8.05 -14.89 -7.01
C THR A 82 6.79 -15.01 -6.16
N ASN A 83 5.86 -15.90 -6.54
CA ASN A 83 4.70 -16.22 -5.69
C ASN A 83 5.09 -16.95 -4.40
N ASP A 84 6.34 -17.40 -4.29
CA ASP A 84 6.87 -18.02 -3.08
C ASP A 84 7.35 -17.03 -2.03
N ASP A 85 7.49 -15.76 -2.39
CA ASP A 85 7.85 -14.70 -1.46
C ASP A 85 6.82 -14.61 -0.30
N TYR A 86 7.35 -14.45 0.91
CA TYR A 86 6.53 -14.44 2.12
C TYR A 86 5.46 -13.33 2.08
N ASN A 87 5.81 -12.13 1.64
CA ASN A 87 4.86 -11.02 1.60
C ASN A 87 3.80 -11.24 0.53
N VAL A 88 4.17 -11.81 -0.62
CA VAL A 88 3.22 -12.17 -1.67
C VAL A 88 2.20 -13.20 -1.16
N LYS A 89 2.65 -14.22 -0.41
CA LYS A 89 1.76 -15.18 0.26
C LYS A 89 0.84 -14.52 1.29
N GLN A 90 1.36 -13.60 2.11
CA GLN A 90 0.55 -12.88 3.11
C GLN A 90 -0.54 -12.02 2.46
N LEU A 91 -0.23 -11.34 1.35
CA LEU A 91 -1.20 -10.55 0.59
C LEU A 91 -2.30 -11.44 -0.01
N ARG A 92 -1.94 -12.53 -0.67
CA ARG A 92 -2.91 -13.49 -1.26
C ARG A 92 -3.78 -14.20 -0.22
N LYS A 93 -3.29 -14.34 1.03
CA LYS A 93 -4.09 -14.89 2.14
C LYS A 93 -5.16 -13.90 2.63
N ARG A 94 -4.93 -12.59 2.50
CA ARG A 94 -5.80 -11.52 3.05
C ARG A 94 -6.72 -10.91 2.01
N TYR A 95 -6.31 -10.89 0.76
CA TYR A 95 -7.02 -10.25 -0.32
C TYR A 95 -7.26 -11.25 -1.44
N ASP A 96 -8.47 -11.22 -2.00
CA ASP A 96 -8.79 -11.94 -3.22
C ASP A 96 -8.17 -11.20 -4.42
N ILE A 97 -6.93 -11.58 -4.77
CA ILE A 97 -6.16 -10.96 -5.83
C ILE A 97 -6.44 -11.72 -7.14
N PRO A 98 -7.14 -11.12 -8.13
CA PRO A 98 -7.69 -11.81 -9.29
C PRO A 98 -6.64 -12.10 -10.39
N THR A 99 -5.46 -12.54 -10.00
CA THR A 99 -4.40 -12.95 -10.92
C THR A 99 -3.42 -13.88 -10.23
N ASN A 100 -2.89 -14.87 -10.95
CA ASN A 100 -1.83 -15.75 -10.47
C ASN A 100 -0.41 -15.21 -10.72
N LYS A 101 -0.26 -14.05 -11.37
CA LYS A 101 1.05 -13.47 -11.68
C LYS A 101 1.80 -13.05 -10.43
N ALA A 102 3.11 -13.27 -10.41
CA ALA A 102 3.95 -12.78 -9.32
C ALA A 102 4.18 -11.26 -9.48
N PRO A 103 4.06 -10.48 -8.39
CA PRO A 103 4.14 -9.03 -8.50
C PRO A 103 5.59 -8.53 -8.65
N LYS A 104 5.71 -7.28 -9.10
CA LYS A 104 6.94 -6.50 -8.94
C LYS A 104 6.86 -5.74 -7.61
N LEU A 105 7.93 -5.81 -6.82
CA LEU A 105 8.14 -4.95 -5.65
C LEU A 105 8.76 -3.64 -6.12
N LEU A 106 8.14 -2.53 -5.74
CA LEU A 106 8.65 -1.20 -5.99
C LEU A 106 8.82 -0.48 -4.65
N LEU A 107 10.06 -0.13 -4.34
CA LEU A 107 10.44 0.73 -3.24
C LEU A 107 10.66 2.13 -3.80
N LYS A 108 9.92 3.13 -3.32
CA LYS A 108 10.07 4.53 -3.72
C LYS A 108 10.38 5.38 -2.51
N GLY A 109 11.33 6.28 -2.67
CA GLY A 109 11.76 7.22 -1.66
C GLY A 109 11.92 8.62 -2.22
N SER A 110 11.73 9.62 -1.37
CA SER A 110 12.13 11.00 -1.64
C SER A 110 12.87 11.60 -0.46
N GLY A 111 13.53 12.74 -0.69
CA GLY A 111 14.34 13.44 0.29
C GLY A 111 15.79 12.97 0.31
N ASN A 112 16.59 13.54 1.18
CA ASN A 112 18.00 13.21 1.31
C ASN A 112 18.19 11.74 1.70
N LEU A 113 19.10 11.05 1.00
CA LEU A 113 19.37 9.62 1.18
C LEU A 113 19.89 9.30 2.59
N ASP A 114 20.60 10.23 3.22
CA ASP A 114 21.10 10.14 4.59
C ASP A 114 20.00 10.25 5.66
N GLY A 115 18.75 10.57 5.27
CA GLY A 115 17.62 10.72 6.16
C GLY A 115 17.55 12.07 6.88
N SER A 116 18.37 13.04 6.50
CA SER A 116 18.38 14.39 7.10
C SER A 116 17.13 15.24 6.80
N SER A 117 16.27 14.79 5.89
CA SER A 117 15.02 15.47 5.52
C SER A 117 13.79 14.58 5.77
N VAL A 118 12.65 15.19 6.05
CA VAL A 118 11.35 14.50 6.04
C VAL A 118 11.06 13.98 4.63
N GLY A 119 11.26 12.67 4.43
CA GLY A 119 11.08 12.00 3.15
C GLY A 119 9.81 11.16 3.07
N TYR A 120 9.37 10.88 1.84
CA TYR A 120 8.27 9.96 1.59
C TYR A 120 8.83 8.58 1.20
N LYS A 121 8.55 7.54 1.99
CA LYS A 121 8.85 6.14 1.64
C LYS A 121 7.56 5.37 1.35
N LYS A 122 7.50 4.76 0.17
CA LYS A 122 6.37 3.95 -0.31
C LYS A 122 6.84 2.59 -0.76
N ILE A 123 6.05 1.58 -0.44
CA ILE A 123 6.18 0.23 -0.95
C ILE A 123 4.96 -0.08 -1.81
N GLU A 124 5.19 -0.67 -2.97
CA GLU A 124 4.14 -1.13 -3.87
C GLU A 124 4.42 -2.55 -4.38
N PHE A 125 3.39 -3.38 -4.39
CA PHE A 125 3.38 -4.69 -5.04
C PHE A 125 2.46 -4.60 -6.26
N THR A 126 3.03 -4.57 -7.46
CA THR A 126 2.30 -4.43 -8.71
C THR A 126 2.11 -5.80 -9.36
N PHE A 127 0.89 -6.34 -9.36
CA PHE A 127 0.56 -7.64 -9.94
C PHE A 127 0.22 -7.55 -11.43
N VAL A 128 -0.56 -6.53 -11.79
CA VAL A 128 -0.92 -6.20 -13.18
C VAL A 128 -0.82 -4.70 -13.36
N GLU A 129 -0.16 -4.28 -14.43
CA GLU A 129 -0.05 -2.89 -14.88
C GLU A 129 -0.19 -2.88 -16.40
N LYS A 130 -1.39 -2.57 -16.89
CA LYS A 130 -1.67 -2.39 -18.32
C LYS A 130 -2.83 -1.42 -18.52
N LYS A 131 -2.98 -0.89 -19.73
CA LYS A 131 -4.07 0.04 -20.05
C LYS A 131 -5.42 -0.61 -19.74
N GLY A 132 -6.18 -0.01 -18.82
CA GLY A 132 -7.50 -0.47 -18.41
C GLY A 132 -7.54 -1.52 -17.29
N GLU A 133 -6.41 -2.06 -16.83
CA GLU A 133 -6.36 -3.03 -15.73
C GLU A 133 -5.11 -2.83 -14.88
N ASN A 134 -5.33 -2.44 -13.62
CA ASN A 134 -4.28 -2.25 -12.64
C ASN A 134 -4.65 -2.99 -11.36
N THR A 135 -3.77 -3.88 -10.90
CA THR A 135 -3.92 -4.59 -9.64
C THR A 135 -2.62 -4.43 -8.86
N TYR A 136 -2.68 -3.68 -7.78
CA TYR A 136 -1.52 -3.39 -6.96
C TYR A 136 -1.91 -3.20 -5.49
N PHE A 137 -0.95 -3.40 -4.61
CA PHE A 137 -1.06 -3.11 -3.19
C PHE A 137 -0.02 -2.04 -2.82
N THR A 138 -0.40 -1.07 -1.97
CA THR A 138 0.55 -0.06 -1.47
C THR A 138 0.55 -0.01 0.04
N ALA A 139 1.73 0.26 0.61
CA ALA A 139 1.89 0.54 2.02
C ALA A 139 2.93 1.65 2.21
N ASN A 140 2.63 2.57 3.11
CA ASN A 140 3.49 3.69 3.43
C ASN A 140 3.51 3.90 4.95
N LEU A 141 4.66 4.29 5.49
CA LEU A 141 4.82 4.64 6.89
C LEU A 141 5.78 5.82 6.95
N HIS A 142 5.29 6.94 7.48
CA HIS A 142 6.06 8.19 7.56
C HIS A 142 6.03 8.72 8.97
N PHE A 143 7.18 9.17 9.44
CA PHE A 143 7.26 10.06 10.57
C PHE A 143 6.99 11.49 10.08
N LYS A 144 6.03 12.17 10.70
CA LYS A 144 5.69 13.56 10.40
C LYS A 144 5.61 14.33 11.71
N PRO A 145 5.94 15.64 11.73
CA PRO A 145 5.66 16.50 12.87
C PRO A 145 4.17 16.40 13.24
N SER A 146 3.87 16.49 14.53
CA SER A 146 2.50 16.77 14.96
C SER A 146 2.10 18.14 14.43
N ASN A 147 0.84 18.30 14.04
CA ASN A 147 0.30 19.65 14.00
C ASN A 147 0.26 20.11 15.47
N ASP A 148 0.99 21.18 15.79
CA ASP A 148 0.74 21.91 17.02
C ASP A 148 -0.70 22.44 16.93
N GLU A 149 -1.52 22.18 17.96
CA GLU A 149 -2.89 22.72 18.05
C GLU A 149 -2.90 24.23 18.23
#